data_AF-C8N7T7-F1
#
_entry.id   AF-C8N7T7-F1
#
_cell.length_a   1.000
_cell.length_b   1.000
_cell.length_c   1.000
_cell.angle_alpha   90.00
_cell.angle_beta   90.00
_cell.angle_gamma   90.00
#
_symmetry.space_group_name_H-M   'P 1'
#
loop_
_entity.id
_entity.type
_entity.pdbx_description
1 polymer ?
#
loop_
_entity_poly.entity_id
_entity_poly.type
_entity_poly.pdbx_seq_one_letter_code
_entity_poly.pdbx_strand_id
1 'polypeptide(L)' 'MRTAVKKVLRTLESGDKSALQAVYVSASSALDRAARKGLIHKNKAARLKSRLSAKIKAAA' A
#
# COMPACT_ATOMS: atom_id res chain seq x y z
N MET A 1 3.19 7.93 5.76
CA MET A 1 2.42 7.42 4.60
C MET A 1 3.32 7.04 3.43
N ARG A 2 4.15 7.95 2.89
CA ARG A 2 5.01 7.68 1.73
C ARG A 2 5.98 6.49 1.93
N THR A 3 6.54 6.37 3.13
CA THR A 3 7.44 5.27 3.53
C THR A 3 6.75 3.90 3.51
N ALA A 4 5.49 3.81 3.94
CA ALA A 4 4.74 2.55 3.93
C ALA A 4 4.49 2.05 2.50
N VAL A 5 4.16 2.96 1.57
CA VAL A 5 4.01 2.63 0.15
C VAL A 5 5.34 2.15 -0.44
N LYS A 6 6.47 2.80 -0.10
CA LYS A 6 7.80 2.38 -0.54
C LYS A 6 8.19 1.00 0.01
N LYS A 7 7.77 0.67 1.25
CA LYS A 7 8.01 -0.64 1.87
C LYS A 7 7.29 -1.76 1.09
N VAL A 8 6.04 -1.55 0.69
CA VAL A 8 5.28 -2.52 -0.14
C VAL A 8 5.99 -2.77 -1.47
N LEU A 9 6.45 -1.70 -2.16
CA LEU A 9 7.14 -1.85 -3.44
C LEU A 9 8.44 -2.66 -3.29
N ARG A 10 9.22 -2.39 -2.24
CA ARG A 10 10.46 -3.16 -1.97
C ARG A 10 10.21 -4.63 -1.62
N THR A 11 9.14 -4.91 -0.87
CA THR A 11 8.77 -6.30 -0.54
C THR A 11 8.21 -7.05 -1.75
N LEU A 12 7.59 -6.32 -2.68
CA LEU A 12 7.16 -6.88 -3.96
C LEU A 12 8.36 -7.20 -4.87
N GLU A 13 9.39 -6.34 -4.87
CA GLU A 13 10.66 -6.59 -5.56
C GLU A 13 11.46 -7.75 -4.94
N SER A 14 11.36 -7.98 -3.62
CA SER A 14 12.08 -9.07 -2.96
C SER A 14 11.44 -10.45 -3.13
N GLY A 15 10.22 -10.55 -3.67
CA GLY A 15 9.56 -11.83 -3.95
C GLY A 15 8.93 -12.54 -2.74
N ASP A 16 8.98 -11.97 -1.54
CA ASP A 16 8.43 -12.57 -0.32
C ASP A 16 6.90 -12.43 -0.24
N LYS A 17 6.18 -13.40 -0.83
CA LYS A 17 4.71 -13.40 -0.90
C LYS A 17 4.03 -13.36 0.49
N SER A 18 4.60 -14.02 1.51
CA SER A 18 4.05 -14.02 2.88
C SER A 18 4.18 -12.66 3.57
N ALA A 19 5.34 -12.01 3.43
CA ALA A 19 5.61 -10.70 3.99
C ALA A 19 4.81 -9.60 3.27
N LEU A 20 4.56 -9.77 1.97
CA LEU A 20 3.83 -8.81 1.15
C LEU A 20 2.40 -8.56 1.66
N GLN A 21 1.68 -9.62 2.03
CA GLN A 21 0.32 -9.52 2.56
C GLN A 21 0.29 -8.68 3.86
N ALA A 22 1.18 -8.98 4.80
CA ALA A 22 1.26 -8.28 6.08
C ALA A 22 1.66 -6.81 5.92
N VAL A 23 2.64 -6.52 5.05
CA VAL A 23 3.09 -5.16 4.76
C VAL A 23 1.99 -4.36 4.05
N TYR A 24 1.23 -4.98 3.15
CA TYR A 24 0.11 -4.35 2.47
C TYR A 24 -1.01 -3.93 3.45
N VAL A 25 -1.39 -4.79 4.39
CA VAL A 25 -2.41 -4.48 5.42
C VAL A 25 -1.97 -3.29 6.29
N SER A 26 -0.71 -3.26 6.71
CA SER A 26 -0.17 -2.13 7.46
C SER A 26 -0.18 -0.83 6.64
N ALA A 27 0.19 -0.91 5.36
CA ALA A 27 0.22 0.24 4.46
C ALA A 27 -1.18 0.79 4.17
N SER A 28 -2.19 -0.07 3.97
CA SER A 28 -3.57 0.33 3.73
C SER A 28 -4.15 1.09 4.94
N SER A 29 -3.93 0.59 6.16
CA SER A 29 -4.32 1.28 7.40
C SER A 29 -3.63 2.64 7.57
N ALA A 30 -2.35 2.76 7.20
CA ALA A 30 -1.64 4.03 7.23
C ALA A 30 -2.17 5.05 6.19
N LEU A 31 -2.59 4.58 5.01
CA LEU A 31 -3.21 5.40 3.97
C LEU A 31 -4.56 5.95 4.42
N ASP A 32 -5.39 5.08 5.01
CA ASP A 32 -6.74 5.46 5.44
C ASP A 32 -6.71 6.39 6.65
N ARG A 33 -5.77 6.19 7.59
CA ARG A 33 -5.53 7.15 8.67
C ARG A 33 -5.07 8.52 8.14
N ALA A 34 -4.23 8.55 7.12
CA ALA A 34 -3.80 9.81 6.51
C ALA A 34 -4.96 10.54 5.80
N ALA A 35 -5.88 9.78 5.17
CA ALA A 35 -7.08 10.36 4.58
C ALA A 35 -8.05 10.90 5.64
N ARG A 36 -8.27 10.15 6.72
CA ARG A 36 -9.14 10.56 7.83
C ARG A 36 -8.65 11.84 8.52
N LYS A 37 -7.33 12.01 8.63
CA LYS A 37 -6.71 13.24 9.17
C LYS A 37 -6.64 14.40 8.17
N GLY A 38 -7.14 14.23 6.94
CA GLY A 38 -7.11 15.28 5.91
C GLY A 38 -5.75 15.52 5.24
N LEU A 39 -4.70 14.77 5.58
CA LEU A 39 -3.38 14.92 4.94
C LEU A 39 -3.40 14.56 3.44
N ILE A 40 -4.32 13.69 3.05
CA ILE A 40 -4.56 13.34 1.64
C ILE A 40 -6.06 13.25 1.39
N HIS A 41 -6.48 13.55 0.16
CA HIS A 41 -7.85 13.35 -0.25
C HIS A 41 -8.23 11.85 -0.23
N LYS A 42 -9.47 11.52 0.12
CA LYS A 42 -10.02 10.15 0.13
C LYS A 42 -9.76 9.39 -1.19
N ASN A 43 -9.92 10.07 -2.32
CA ASN A 43 -9.67 9.48 -3.65
C ASN A 43 -8.18 9.19 -3.89
N LYS A 44 -7.28 9.97 -3.29
CA LYS A 44 -5.83 9.72 -3.38
C LYS A 44 -5.45 8.45 -2.60
N ALA A 45 -6.05 8.24 -1.42
CA ALA A 45 -5.88 7.00 -0.67
C ALA A 45 -6.44 5.79 -1.45
N ALA A 46 -7.67 5.90 -1.98
CA ALA A 46 -8.30 4.86 -2.78
C ALA A 46 -7.48 4.50 -4.03
N ARG A 47 -6.98 5.51 -4.76
CA ARG A 47 -6.12 5.31 -5.94
C ARG A 47 -4.83 4.59 -5.60
N LEU A 48 -4.20 4.91 -4.48
CA LEU A 48 -2.97 4.24 -4.04
C LEU A 48 -3.23 2.77 -3.66
N LYS A 49 -4.32 2.49 -2.94
CA LYS A 49 -4.73 1.11 -2.62
C LYS A 49 -4.96 0.30 -3.89
N SER A 50 -5.77 0.82 -4.82
CA SER A 50 -6.07 0.17 -6.10
C SER A 50 -4.80 -0.15 -6.91
N ARG A 51 -3.89 0.83 -7.05
CA ARG A 51 -2.62 0.64 -7.77
C ARG A 51 -1.71 -0.41 -7.10
N LEU A 52 -1.63 -0.43 -5.78
CA LEU A 52 -0.83 -1.43 -5.06
C LEU A 52 -1.43 -2.83 -5.22
N SER A 53 -2.75 -2.98 -5.10
CA SER A 53 -3.41 -4.27 -5.36
C SER A 53 -3.19 -4.77 -6.78
N ALA A 54 -3.27 -3.89 -7.78
CA ALA A 54 -3.01 -4.27 -9.18
C ALA A 54 -1.57 -4.77 -9.38
N LYS A 55 -0.58 -4.10 -8.77
CA LYS A 55 0.82 -4.55 -8.81
C LYS A 55 1.03 -5.89 -8.12
N ILE A 56 0.41 -6.09 -6.95
CA ILE A 56 0.48 -7.37 -6.22
C ILE A 56 -0.10 -8.50 -7.06
N LYS A 57 -1.25 -8.28 -7.71
CA LYS A 57 -1.88 -9.27 -8.60
C LYS A 57 -1.06 -9.55 -9.86
N ALA A 58 -0.44 -8.53 -10.46
CA ALA A 58 0.39 -8.70 -11.64
C ALA A 58 1.70 -9.45 -11.35
N ALA A 59 2.18 -9.42 -10.11
CA ALA A 59 3.37 -10.14 -9.66
C ALA A 59 3.08 -11.51 -9.02
N ALA A 60 1.79 -11.85 -8.83
CA ALA A 60 1.36 -13.08 -8.17
C ALA A 60 1.31 -14.25 -9.15
#